data_AF-A0A0D3AH57-F1
#
_entry.id   AF-A0A0D3AH57-F1
#
_cell.length_a   1.000
_cell.length_b   1.000
_cell.length_c   1.000
_cell.angle_alpha   90.00
_cell.angle_beta   90.00
_cell.angle_gamma   90.00
#
_symmetry.space_group_name_H-M   'P 1'
#
loop_
_entity.id
_entity.type
_entity.pdbx_description
1 polymer ?
#
loop_
_entity_poly.entity_id
_entity_poly.type
_entity_poly.pdbx_seq_one_letter_code
_entity_poly.pdbx_strand_id
1 'polypeptide(L)' 'MVLLLDQGLIKEHDSPGRLLEDKSSSFSKLVAEYTTSSESKFSRSC' A
#
# COMPACT_ATOMS: atom_id res chain seq x y z
N MET A 1 -3.82 9.01 -9.58
CA MET A 1 -2.40 8.70 -9.86
C MET A 1 -1.65 8.69 -8.54
N VAL A 2 -0.70 7.78 -8.36
CA VAL A 2 0.06 7.54 -7.12
C VAL A 2 1.55 7.54 -7.46
N LEU A 3 2.34 8.21 -6.64
CA LEU A 3 3.80 8.24 -6.72
C LEU A 3 4.37 7.63 -5.44
N LEU A 4 5.09 6.52 -5.57
CA LEU A 4 5.80 5.90 -4.46
C LEU A 4 7.26 6.31 -4.50
N LEU A 5 7.76 6.82 -3.37
CA LEU A 5 9.16 7.17 -3.20
C LEU A 5 9.87 6.14 -2.33
N ASP A 6 11.07 5.74 -2.74
CA ASP A 6 11.98 4.90 -1.96
C ASP A 6 13.30 5.65 -1.81
N GLN A 7 13.70 5.94 -0.57
CA GLN A 7 14.91 6.70 -0.25
C GLN A 7 15.01 8.06 -0.97
N GLY A 8 13.88 8.73 -1.19
CA GLY A 8 13.83 10.02 -1.89
C GLY A 8 13.88 9.92 -3.42
N LEU A 9 13.88 8.71 -3.99
CA LEU A 9 13.79 8.47 -5.43
C LEU A 9 12.42 7.93 -5.82
N ILE A 10 12.00 8.18 -7.05
CA ILE A 10 10.75 7.63 -7.59
C ILE A 10 10.92 6.12 -7.79
N LYS A 11 10.18 5.33 -7.02
CA LYS A 11 10.17 3.87 -7.10
C LYS A 11 9.10 3.37 -8.07
N GLU A 12 7.87 3.89 -7.91
CA GLU A 12 6.71 3.50 -8.72
C GLU A 12 5.82 4.71 -8.99
N HIS A 13 5.21 4.75 -10.18
CA HIS A 13 4.32 5.83 -10.58
C HIS A 13 3.26 5.33 -11.55
N ASP A 14 2.02 5.15 -11.08
CA ASP A 14 0.88 4.76 -11.93
C ASP A 14 -0.46 5.06 -11.23
N SER A 15 -1.58 4.65 -11.82
CA SER A 15 -2.91 4.68 -11.23
C SER A 15 -3.03 3.68 -10.08
N PRO A 16 -3.76 4.00 -8.99
CA PRO A 16 -3.86 3.12 -7.83
C PRO A 16 -4.40 1.73 -8.18
N GLY A 17 -5.36 1.63 -9.11
CA GLY A 17 -5.87 0.32 -9.56
C GLY A 17 -4.80 -0.54 -10.24
N ARG A 18 -3.94 0.05 -11.07
CA ARG A 18 -2.82 -0.64 -11.72
C ARG A 18 -1.78 -1.12 -10.71
N LEU A 19 -1.43 -0.27 -9.75
CA LEU A 19 -0.46 -0.62 -8.69
C LEU A 19 -1.01 -1.69 -7.73
N LEU A 20 -2.32 -1.71 -7.49
CA LEU A 20 -3.00 -2.70 -6.64
C LEU A 20 -3.20 -4.06 -7.32
N GLU A 21 -3.35 -4.08 -8.64
CA GLU A 21 -3.47 -5.31 -9.42
C GLU A 21 -2.16 -6.11 -9.37
N ASP A 22 -1.02 -5.42 -9.41
CA ASP A 22 0.29 -6.03 -9.22
C ASP A 22 0.59 -6.24 -7.72
N LYS A 23 0.33 -7.46 -7.23
CA LYS A 23 0.64 -7.86 -5.83
C LYS A 23 2.13 -7.81 -5.48
N SER A 24 3.01 -7.76 -6.48
CA SER A 24 4.46 -7.62 -6.27
C SER A 24 4.89 -6.16 -6.14
N SER A 25 4.04 -5.21 -6.57
CA SER A 25 4.25 -3.77 -6.40
C SER A 25 4.50 -3.41 -4.92
N SER A 26 5.42 -2.47 -4.71
CA SER A 26 5.70 -1.97 -3.36
C SER A 26 4.48 -1.24 -2.80
N PHE A 27 3.70 -0.54 -3.63
CA PHE A 27 2.44 0.07 -3.22
C PHE A 27 1.43 -0.98 -2.72
N SER A 28 1.21 -2.07 -3.46
CA SER A 28 0.32 -3.17 -3.05
C SER A 28 0.68 -3.76 -1.70
N LYS A 29 1.98 -3.99 -1.46
CA LYS A 29 2.48 -4.56 -0.21
C LYS A 29 2.23 -3.62 0.98
N LEU A 30 2.47 -2.32 0.80
CA LEU A 30 2.22 -1.31 1.84
C LEU A 30 0.73 -1.24 2.18
N VAL A 31 -0.15 -1.24 1.18
CA VAL A 31 -1.60 -1.23 1.40
C VAL A 31 -2.07 -2.49 2.12
N ALA A 32 -1.53 -3.66 1.76
CA ALA A 32 -1.86 -4.92 2.43
C ALA A 32 -1.41 -4.94 3.91
N GLU A 33 -0.21 -4.47 4.20
CA GLU A 33 0.31 -4.36 5.57
C GLU A 33 -0.51 -3.37 6.41
N TYR A 34 -0.84 -2.22 5.84
CA TYR A 34 -1.67 -1.23 6.52
C TYR A 34 -3.10 -1.74 6.77
N THR A 35 -3.70 -2.43 5.81
CA THR A 35 -5.08 -2.95 5.92
C THR A 35 -5.17 -4.02 7.02
N THR A 36 -4.23 -4.97 7.03
CA THR A 36 -4.17 -6.03 8.05
C THR A 36 -3.87 -5.49 9.47
N SER A 37 -3.06 -4.44 9.58
CA SER A 37 -2.85 -3.74 10.86
C SER A 37 -4.08 -2.94 11.32
N SER A 38 -4.91 -2.47 10.38
CA SER A 38 -6.14 -1.74 10.68
C SER A 38 -7.24 -2.64 11.23
N GLU A 39 -7.39 -3.86 10.70
CA GLU A 39 -8.38 -4.84 11.22
C GLU A 39 -8.07 -5.26 12.66
N SER A 40 -6.79 -5.43 13.00
CA SER A 40 -6.34 -5.77 14.36
C SER A 40 -6.42 -4.60 15.35
N LYS A 41 -6.44 -3.35 14.87
CA LYS A 41 -6.76 -2.16 15.69
C LYS A 41 -8.27 -1.93 15.82
N PHE A 42 -9.05 -2.31 14.82
CA PHE A 42 -10.51 -2.21 14.85
C PHE A 42 -11.14 -3.25 15.80
N SER A 43 -10.51 -4.41 15.98
CA SER A 43 -10.98 -5.47 16.88
C SER A 43 -10.64 -5.27 18.38
N ARG A 44 -10.09 -4.12 18.77
CA ARG A 44 -9.77 -3.79 20.19
C ARG A 44 -10.69 -2.75 20.82
N SER A 45 -11.80 -2.42 20.17
CA SER A 45 -12.86 -1.60 20.75
C SER A 45 -14.19 -2.35 20.75
N CYS A 46 -14.29 -3.37 21.61
CA CYS A 46 -15.53 -3.84 22.26
C CYS A 46 -15.16 -4.73 23.45
#